data_AF-A0A9Q8QAG0-F1
#
_entry.id   AF-A0A9Q8QAG0-F1
#
_cell.length_a   1.000
_cell.length_b   1.000
_cell.length_c   1.000
_cell.angle_alpha   90.00
_cell.angle_beta   90.00
_cell.angle_gamma   90.00
#
_symmetry.space_group_name_H-M   'P 1'
#
loop_
_entity.id
_entity.type
_entity.pdbx_description
1 polymer ?
#
loop_
_entity_poly.entity_id
_entity_poly.type
_entity_poly.pdbx_seq_one_letter_code
_entity_poly.pdbx_strand_id
1 'polypeptide(L)'
;MGVKIRGQRAELGEIEHVLCTHGSVEDAVAVLQHDDKRDPWIATFVTLRSDDAEFHERQNNDEAQHVELWEHHFDSDAYALVESLQTNVIGRDFTGWTSMYDGTTIDEEEMHEWLDDTIETVLNGRAPGHVLEIGAGSGMILFNLTQGLKSYVALEPSQKAVDFLTKMIASVPSLLDKVKIHKATASDLGRLDLAISPNLVILNSVVQYFPSQGYLYRVLQDLLQLQGVETIFVGDIRSYALHQQFLVARALHKGGQRPSKRTLRRIMTEMENFESELLIDPAFFTSLQDRIGRIEHVEILPKKMRANNELSCFRYSAVIHVKASGRHLQLQIQEISEDTWIDFAKESLDHQTLSDLLCRNTASNVVAVSNIPYSKTTVERHVLEALNSQEDESQSGGGWLLSAGNIAGRCPSLSAIDLVALARQTGYRVEISWARQYSQIGGLDAIFHRGLPADEKGRTMFRFPLDNSRRPYHLLSNHPLQQGLKKSIQKELYKMLQDKLPSYMAPQTIIVLDKMPLNKNGKIDRRALASNVENHTADRELARQPDSEIGRQMRKIWGKILDIEPTTIRQDDDFFQLGGNSIGAMRVVGEARKVGLELTVTDIFSYRALKDVARRAHHS
;
A
#
# COMPACT_ATOMS: atom_id res chain seq x y z
N MET A 1 32.26 -8.70 27.95
CA MET A 1 32.59 -7.37 28.53
C MET A 1 31.68 -7.25 29.73
N GLY A 2 32.23 -7.41 30.93
CA GLY A 2 31.43 -7.51 32.15
C GLY A 2 30.92 -6.15 32.58
N VAL A 3 29.62 -6.04 32.82
CA VAL A 3 28.95 -4.85 33.36
C VAL A 3 28.25 -5.19 34.67
N LYS A 4 28.03 -4.20 35.54
CA LYS A 4 27.28 -4.39 36.78
C LYS A 4 25.86 -3.83 36.64
N ILE A 5 24.88 -4.66 36.96
CA ILE A 5 23.46 -4.30 36.94
C ILE A 5 22.88 -4.69 38.29
N ARG A 6 22.36 -3.72 39.03
CA ARG A 6 21.78 -3.93 40.38
C ARG A 6 22.70 -4.73 41.32
N GLY A 7 24.00 -4.48 41.25
CA GLY A 7 25.02 -5.13 42.09
C GLY A 7 25.51 -6.50 41.59
N GLN A 8 24.93 -7.05 40.53
CA GLN A 8 25.32 -8.35 39.96
C GLN A 8 26.10 -8.16 38.65
N ARG A 9 27.07 -9.05 38.38
CA ARG A 9 27.90 -9.00 37.17
C ARG A 9 27.15 -9.68 36.03
N ALA A 10 26.88 -8.94 34.96
CA ALA A 10 26.31 -9.43 33.71
C ALA A 10 27.37 -9.40 32.59
N GLU A 11 27.46 -10.45 31.79
CA GLU A 11 28.35 -10.49 30.62
C GLU A 11 27.51 -10.27 29.36
N LEU A 12 27.66 -9.08 28.73
CA LEU A 12 26.88 -8.72 27.54
C LEU A 12 27.07 -9.72 26.39
N GLY A 13 28.26 -10.33 26.28
CA GLY A 13 28.56 -11.33 25.26
C GLY A 13 27.79 -12.65 25.45
N GLU A 14 27.35 -12.96 26.67
CA GLU A 14 26.52 -14.15 26.93
C GLU A 14 25.10 -13.95 26.38
N ILE A 15 24.56 -12.74 26.54
CA ILE A 15 23.26 -12.34 25.98
C ILE A 15 23.32 -12.38 24.45
N GLU A 16 24.37 -11.79 23.86
CA GLU A 16 24.63 -11.80 22.42
C GLU A 16 24.72 -13.24 21.90
N HIS A 17 25.46 -14.12 22.59
CA HIS A 17 25.60 -15.51 22.21
C HIS A 17 24.27 -16.26 22.25
N VAL A 18 23.47 -16.12 23.31
CA VAL A 18 22.15 -16.75 23.41
C VAL A 18 21.24 -16.32 22.27
N LEU A 19 21.18 -15.01 21.96
CA LEU A 19 20.41 -14.49 20.84
C LEU A 19 20.84 -15.10 19.50
N CYS A 20 22.15 -15.17 19.24
CA CYS A 20 22.68 -15.77 18.00
C CYS A 20 22.47 -17.29 17.89
N THR A 21 22.02 -17.99 18.94
CA THR A 21 21.61 -19.41 18.82
C THR A 21 20.22 -19.57 18.20
N HIS A 22 19.44 -18.50 18.09
CA HIS A 22 18.14 -18.52 17.43
C HIS A 22 18.32 -18.56 15.91
N GLY A 23 17.67 -19.51 15.23
CA GLY A 23 17.84 -19.74 13.80
C GLY A 23 17.63 -18.48 12.94
N SER A 24 16.68 -17.63 13.30
CA SER A 24 16.37 -16.39 12.56
C SER A 24 17.32 -15.21 12.79
N VAL A 25 18.26 -15.27 13.74
CA VAL A 25 19.14 -14.13 14.09
C VAL A 25 20.45 -14.22 13.32
N GLU A 26 20.82 -13.12 12.65
CA GLU A 26 22.10 -12.98 11.96
C GLU A 26 23.17 -12.43 12.92
N ASP A 27 22.97 -11.20 13.42
CA ASP A 27 23.82 -10.57 14.42
C ASP A 27 23.02 -10.16 15.67
N ALA A 28 23.69 -10.14 16.82
CA ALA A 28 23.13 -9.62 18.07
C ALA A 28 24.15 -8.75 18.82
N VAL A 29 23.67 -7.64 19.39
CA VAL A 29 24.50 -6.69 20.15
C VAL A 29 23.74 -6.25 21.39
N ALA A 30 24.35 -6.43 22.57
CA ALA A 30 23.82 -5.93 23.84
C ALA A 30 24.56 -4.65 24.25
N VAL A 31 23.82 -3.65 24.70
CA VAL A 31 24.34 -2.35 25.12
C VAL A 31 23.75 -1.99 26.48
N LEU A 32 24.61 -1.56 27.40
CA LEU A 32 24.20 -1.03 28.69
C LEU A 32 23.76 0.43 28.53
N GLN A 33 22.53 0.71 28.93
CA GLN A 33 21.92 2.02 28.95
C GLN A 33 22.00 2.62 30.34
N HIS A 34 22.25 3.93 30.38
CA HIS A 34 22.27 4.73 31.59
C HIS A 34 21.26 5.86 31.42
N ASP A 35 20.47 6.10 32.44
CA ASP A 35 19.49 7.19 32.49
C ASP A 35 19.68 7.86 33.85
N ASP A 36 19.75 9.19 33.89
CA ASP A 36 19.91 9.96 35.12
C ASP A 36 18.80 9.68 36.15
N LYS A 37 17.66 9.13 35.71
CA LYS A 37 16.49 8.81 36.54
C LYS A 37 16.26 7.32 36.80
N ARG A 38 17.01 6.40 36.19
CA ARG A 38 16.77 4.94 36.29
C ARG A 38 18.06 4.15 36.50
N ASP A 39 17.93 2.99 37.16
CA ASP A 39 19.03 2.04 37.25
C ASP A 39 19.52 1.62 35.85
N PRO A 40 20.83 1.34 35.69
CA PRO A 40 21.39 0.87 34.43
C PRO A 40 20.65 -0.39 33.94
N TRP A 41 20.41 -0.45 32.64
CA TRP A 41 19.61 -1.52 32.04
C TRP A 41 20.13 -1.93 30.67
N ILE A 42 19.76 -3.11 30.18
CA ILE A 42 20.27 -3.64 28.91
C ILE A 42 19.25 -3.44 27.80
N ALA A 43 19.69 -2.82 26.71
CA ALA A 43 19.04 -2.88 25.41
C ALA A 43 19.80 -3.86 24.51
N THR A 44 19.06 -4.62 23.72
CA THR A 44 19.65 -5.53 22.72
C THR A 44 19.18 -5.15 21.33
N PHE A 45 20.05 -5.36 20.36
CA PHE A 45 19.81 -5.12 18.95
C PHE A 45 20.05 -6.40 18.19
N VAL A 46 19.18 -6.73 17.24
CA VAL A 46 19.32 -7.92 16.41
C VAL A 46 19.07 -7.60 14.94
N THR A 47 19.80 -8.24 14.04
CA THR A 47 19.45 -8.33 12.62
C THR A 47 18.92 -9.74 12.33
N LEU A 48 18.00 -9.85 11.37
CA LEU A 48 17.38 -11.12 11.00
C LEU A 48 17.96 -11.63 9.70
N ARG A 49 18.14 -12.95 9.59
CA ARG A 49 18.56 -13.61 8.35
C ARG A 49 17.45 -13.49 7.30
N SER A 50 17.81 -13.11 6.07
CA SER A 50 16.86 -12.93 4.97
C SER A 50 16.62 -14.17 4.11
N ASP A 51 17.53 -15.15 4.14
CA ASP A 51 17.64 -16.21 3.11
C ASP A 51 17.43 -17.65 3.63
N ASP A 52 16.92 -17.84 4.85
CA ASP A 52 16.74 -19.19 5.41
C ASP A 52 15.45 -19.86 4.93
N ALA A 53 15.53 -21.16 4.62
CA ALA A 53 14.37 -21.97 4.21
C ALA A 53 13.24 -21.98 5.25
N GLU A 54 13.56 -21.93 6.55
CA GLU A 54 12.57 -21.79 7.62
C GLU A 54 11.85 -20.43 7.59
N PHE A 55 12.54 -19.35 7.16
CA PHE A 55 11.93 -18.02 7.01
C PHE A 55 10.90 -18.05 5.87
N HIS A 56 11.22 -18.71 4.76
CA HIS A 56 10.30 -18.90 3.63
C HIS A 56 9.11 -19.82 3.93
N GLU A 57 9.30 -20.92 4.67
CA GLU A 57 8.19 -21.78 5.10
C GLU A 57 7.24 -21.08 6.08
N ARG A 58 7.78 -20.33 7.06
CA ARG A 58 6.98 -19.50 7.97
C ARG A 58 6.20 -18.44 7.21
N GLN A 59 6.86 -17.78 6.26
CA GLN A 59 6.23 -16.79 5.38
C GLN A 59 5.05 -17.40 4.60
N ASN A 60 5.18 -18.60 4.03
CA ASN A 60 4.07 -19.26 3.31
C ASN A 60 2.88 -19.62 4.21
N ASN A 61 3.12 -20.09 5.45
CA ASN A 61 2.04 -20.33 6.40
C ASN A 61 1.35 -19.03 6.83
N ASP A 62 2.11 -17.96 7.00
CA ASP A 62 1.58 -16.63 7.31
C ASP A 62 0.77 -16.04 6.14
N GLU A 63 1.13 -16.35 4.88
CA GLU A 63 0.37 -15.93 3.69
C GLU A 63 -1.07 -16.49 3.70
N ALA A 64 -1.24 -17.78 4.00
CA ALA A 64 -2.57 -18.41 4.05
C ALA A 64 -3.43 -17.82 5.19
N GLN A 65 -2.85 -17.66 6.38
CA GLN A 65 -3.54 -17.03 7.51
C GLN A 65 -3.90 -15.57 7.20
N HIS A 66 -3.05 -14.84 6.49
CA HIS A 66 -3.33 -13.45 6.12
C HIS A 66 -4.56 -13.32 5.23
N VAL A 67 -4.74 -14.22 4.26
CA VAL A 67 -5.93 -14.24 3.38
C VAL A 67 -7.20 -14.51 4.19
N GLU A 68 -7.18 -15.50 5.10
CA GLU A 68 -8.31 -15.81 5.99
C GLU A 68 -8.67 -14.64 6.93
N LEU A 69 -7.66 -13.91 7.41
CA LEU A 69 -7.87 -12.77 8.30
C LEU A 69 -8.54 -11.59 7.59
N TRP A 70 -8.18 -11.32 6.34
CA TRP A 70 -8.88 -10.31 5.53
C TRP A 70 -10.32 -10.74 5.23
N GLU A 71 -10.57 -12.00 4.89
CA GLU A 71 -11.95 -12.54 4.73
C GLU A 71 -12.80 -12.23 5.97
N HIS A 72 -12.29 -12.55 7.17
CA HIS A 72 -12.99 -12.27 8.41
C HIS A 72 -13.25 -10.79 8.66
N HIS A 73 -12.31 -9.90 8.33
CA HIS A 73 -12.51 -8.46 8.47
C HIS A 73 -13.62 -7.93 7.56
N PHE A 74 -13.62 -8.36 6.29
CA PHE A 74 -14.67 -7.96 5.35
C PHE A 74 -16.04 -8.44 5.82
N ASP A 75 -16.15 -9.66 6.35
CA ASP A 75 -17.38 -10.18 6.92
C ASP A 75 -17.86 -9.42 8.17
N SER A 76 -16.96 -8.93 9.02
CA SER A 76 -17.30 -8.27 10.29
C SER A 76 -17.59 -6.79 10.17
N ASP A 77 -16.95 -6.09 9.22
CA ASP A 77 -16.97 -4.63 9.13
C ASP A 77 -17.52 -4.13 7.80
N ALA A 78 -16.85 -4.40 6.68
CA ALA A 78 -17.20 -3.84 5.38
C ALA A 78 -18.56 -4.33 4.84
N TYR A 79 -18.83 -5.63 4.95
CA TYR A 79 -20.07 -6.24 4.48
C TYR A 79 -21.18 -6.31 5.55
N ALA A 80 -20.93 -5.82 6.77
CA ALA A 80 -21.93 -5.81 7.83
C ALA A 80 -23.16 -4.95 7.48
N LEU A 81 -22.96 -3.86 6.73
CA LEU A 81 -24.02 -2.94 6.30
C LEU A 81 -24.57 -3.26 4.90
N VAL A 82 -23.93 -4.15 4.15
CA VAL A 82 -24.32 -4.47 2.77
C VAL A 82 -25.70 -5.13 2.70
N GLU A 83 -26.13 -5.84 3.73
CA GLU A 83 -27.50 -6.37 3.85
C GLU A 83 -28.59 -5.28 3.91
N SER A 84 -28.23 -4.06 4.33
CA SER A 84 -29.16 -2.92 4.48
C SER A 84 -29.26 -2.01 3.25
N LEU A 85 -28.46 -2.29 2.20
CA LEU A 85 -28.43 -1.47 0.99
C LEU A 85 -29.73 -1.55 0.20
N GLN A 86 -30.17 -0.39 -0.31
CA GLN A 86 -31.36 -0.28 -1.13
C GLN A 86 -31.07 -0.69 -2.59
N THR A 87 -32.05 -1.32 -3.25
CA THR A 87 -31.93 -1.84 -4.61
C THR A 87 -31.85 -0.77 -5.71
N ASN A 88 -32.00 0.51 -5.38
CA ASN A 88 -31.94 1.63 -6.33
C ASN A 88 -30.52 2.22 -6.51
N VAL A 89 -29.55 1.85 -5.67
CA VAL A 89 -28.17 2.39 -5.69
C VAL A 89 -27.10 1.34 -6.00
N ILE A 90 -27.53 0.16 -6.48
CA ILE A 90 -26.69 -1.03 -6.66
C ILE A 90 -25.48 -0.73 -7.54
N GLY A 91 -24.29 -1.05 -7.05
CA GLY A 91 -23.03 -0.90 -7.78
C GLY A 91 -22.47 0.53 -7.73
N ARG A 92 -23.17 1.45 -7.06
CA ARG A 92 -22.71 2.79 -6.71
C ARG A 92 -22.97 3.10 -5.23
N ASP A 93 -23.09 2.04 -4.43
CA ASP A 93 -23.09 2.07 -2.98
C ASP A 93 -21.66 2.29 -2.47
N PHE A 94 -21.26 3.56 -2.26
CA PHE A 94 -19.92 3.89 -1.75
C PHE A 94 -19.81 3.82 -0.23
N THR A 95 -20.71 3.10 0.43
CA THR A 95 -20.73 2.99 1.89
C THR A 95 -19.45 2.30 2.39
N GLY A 96 -18.72 2.94 3.30
CA GLY A 96 -17.49 2.41 3.89
C GLY A 96 -16.19 2.93 3.28
N TRP A 97 -16.25 3.79 2.26
CA TRP A 97 -15.06 4.46 1.72
C TRP A 97 -14.65 5.66 2.56
N THR A 98 -13.52 5.54 3.26
CA THR A 98 -12.98 6.59 4.12
C THR A 98 -11.57 7.00 3.70
N SER A 99 -11.32 8.31 3.79
CA SER A 99 -10.04 8.96 3.56
C SER A 99 -8.93 8.33 4.40
N MET A 100 -7.85 7.88 3.75
CA MET A 100 -6.66 7.39 4.45
C MET A 100 -5.87 8.51 5.16
N TYR A 101 -6.19 9.77 4.88
CA TYR A 101 -5.56 10.93 5.51
C TYR A 101 -6.06 11.15 6.93
N ASP A 102 -7.37 11.13 7.12
CA ASP A 102 -8.03 11.57 8.35
C ASP A 102 -9.19 10.68 8.81
N GLY A 103 -9.57 9.67 8.03
CA GLY A 103 -10.62 8.71 8.36
C GLY A 103 -12.04 9.21 8.10
N THR A 104 -12.21 10.38 7.48
CA THR A 104 -13.52 10.91 7.09
C THR A 104 -14.06 10.20 5.85
N THR A 105 -15.38 10.23 5.61
CA THR A 105 -15.95 9.66 4.38
C THR A 105 -15.47 10.43 3.16
N ILE A 106 -15.10 9.71 2.10
CA ILE A 106 -14.76 10.34 0.80
C ILE A 106 -16.04 10.85 0.16
N ASP A 107 -15.97 12.03 -0.46
CA ASP A 107 -17.12 12.63 -1.15
C ASP A 107 -17.67 11.70 -2.26
N GLU A 108 -18.99 11.59 -2.35
CA GLU A 108 -19.65 10.67 -3.28
C GLU A 108 -19.41 11.03 -4.75
N GLU A 109 -19.26 12.32 -5.10
CA GLU A 109 -18.94 12.74 -6.46
C GLU A 109 -17.53 12.29 -6.85
N GLU A 110 -16.57 12.36 -5.92
CA GLU A 110 -15.21 11.88 -6.13
C GLU A 110 -15.18 10.35 -6.33
N MET A 111 -16.03 9.61 -5.60
CA MET A 111 -16.17 8.15 -5.76
C MET A 111 -16.85 7.76 -7.07
N HIS A 112 -17.83 8.53 -7.53
CA HIS A 112 -18.40 8.39 -8.87
C HIS A 112 -17.34 8.60 -9.95
N GLU A 113 -16.54 9.67 -9.82
CA GLU A 113 -15.45 9.95 -10.75
C GLU A 113 -14.41 8.82 -10.79
N TRP A 114 -14.03 8.27 -9.64
CA TRP A 114 -13.14 7.11 -9.54
C TRP A 114 -13.69 5.88 -10.26
N LEU A 115 -14.98 5.58 -10.06
CA LEU A 115 -15.61 4.41 -10.67
C LEU A 115 -15.72 4.59 -12.19
N ASP A 116 -16.13 5.77 -12.64
CA ASP A 116 -16.27 6.07 -14.07
C ASP A 116 -14.92 5.96 -14.81
N ASP A 117 -13.85 6.54 -14.26
CA ASP A 117 -12.48 6.40 -14.80
C ASP A 117 -12.02 4.93 -14.81
N THR A 118 -12.35 4.17 -13.77
CA THR A 118 -12.00 2.75 -13.66
C THR A 118 -12.72 1.93 -14.74
N ILE A 119 -14.02 2.12 -14.92
CA ILE A 119 -14.82 1.41 -15.92
C ILE A 119 -14.39 1.79 -17.35
N GLU A 120 -14.13 3.07 -17.62
CA GLU A 120 -13.59 3.52 -18.91
C GLU A 120 -12.25 2.84 -19.23
N THR A 121 -11.37 2.76 -18.23
CA THR A 121 -10.04 2.13 -18.38
C THR A 121 -10.14 0.62 -18.57
N VAL A 122 -11.03 -0.07 -17.83
CA VAL A 122 -11.28 -1.51 -17.97
C VAL A 122 -11.78 -1.84 -19.38
N LEU A 123 -12.74 -1.06 -19.90
CA LEU A 123 -13.32 -1.29 -21.22
C LEU A 123 -12.35 -0.92 -22.34
N ASN A 124 -11.53 0.12 -22.15
CA ASN A 124 -10.57 0.62 -23.13
C ASN A 124 -11.17 0.75 -24.55
N GLY A 125 -12.41 1.25 -24.63
CA GLY A 125 -13.16 1.42 -25.87
C GLY A 125 -13.77 0.15 -26.48
N ARG A 126 -13.75 -0.99 -25.78
CA ARG A 126 -14.32 -2.27 -26.21
C ARG A 126 -15.47 -2.73 -25.30
N ALA A 127 -16.28 -3.65 -25.79
CA ALA A 127 -17.28 -4.32 -24.95
C ALA A 127 -16.61 -5.37 -24.05
N PRO A 128 -17.12 -5.62 -22.83
CA PRO A 128 -16.46 -6.48 -21.85
C PRO A 128 -16.37 -7.96 -22.27
N GLY A 129 -17.37 -8.47 -23.01
CA GLY A 129 -17.36 -9.85 -23.50
C GLY A 129 -17.53 -10.88 -22.37
N HIS A 130 -16.54 -11.76 -22.20
CA HIS A 130 -16.46 -12.77 -21.15
C HIS A 130 -15.48 -12.30 -20.07
N VAL A 131 -15.99 -12.04 -18.88
CA VAL A 131 -15.24 -11.43 -17.78
C VAL A 131 -15.00 -12.40 -16.64
N LEU A 132 -13.79 -12.38 -16.09
CA LEU A 132 -13.45 -12.95 -14.78
C LEU A 132 -13.05 -11.83 -13.83
N GLU A 133 -13.73 -11.69 -12.70
CA GLU A 133 -13.35 -10.76 -11.63
C GLU A 133 -12.85 -11.51 -10.39
N ILE A 134 -11.77 -11.02 -9.78
CA ILE A 134 -11.24 -11.53 -8.52
C ILE A 134 -11.47 -10.47 -7.44
N GLY A 135 -12.22 -10.82 -6.40
CA GLY A 135 -12.62 -9.90 -5.33
C GLY A 135 -13.80 -9.02 -5.76
N ALA A 136 -14.95 -9.63 -6.01
CA ALA A 136 -16.13 -8.92 -6.53
C ALA A 136 -16.76 -7.92 -5.54
N GLY A 137 -16.60 -8.19 -4.25
CA GLY A 137 -17.19 -7.44 -3.15
C GLY A 137 -18.69 -7.21 -3.30
N SER A 138 -19.14 -5.95 -3.22
CA SER A 138 -20.56 -5.61 -3.40
C SER A 138 -21.01 -5.62 -4.87
N GLY A 139 -20.09 -5.86 -5.81
CA GLY A 139 -20.38 -5.96 -7.25
C GLY A 139 -20.30 -4.64 -8.00
N MET A 140 -19.59 -3.63 -7.47
CA MET A 140 -19.44 -2.32 -8.10
C MET A 140 -19.03 -2.41 -9.58
N ILE A 141 -18.03 -3.24 -9.89
CA ILE A 141 -17.59 -3.43 -11.27
C ILE A 141 -18.64 -4.19 -12.10
N LEU A 142 -19.14 -5.32 -11.58
CA LEU A 142 -20.19 -6.12 -12.23
C LEU A 142 -21.38 -5.27 -12.69
N PHE A 143 -21.95 -4.46 -11.79
CA PHE A 143 -23.15 -3.69 -12.06
C PHE A 143 -22.91 -2.48 -12.97
N ASN A 144 -21.66 -2.05 -13.16
CA ASN A 144 -21.29 -0.99 -14.11
C ASN A 144 -20.71 -1.54 -15.45
N LEU A 145 -20.57 -2.87 -15.61
CA LEU A 145 -20.09 -3.54 -16.83
C LEU A 145 -21.19 -4.27 -17.62
N THR A 146 -22.47 -3.95 -17.42
CA THR A 146 -23.58 -4.75 -17.95
C THR A 146 -23.76 -4.65 -19.48
N GLN A 147 -23.41 -3.51 -20.08
CA GLN A 147 -23.59 -3.28 -21.52
C GLN A 147 -22.53 -4.06 -22.34
N GLY A 148 -22.99 -4.96 -23.21
CA GLY A 148 -22.10 -5.78 -24.03
C GLY A 148 -21.49 -7.00 -23.31
N LEU A 149 -21.91 -7.26 -22.06
CA LEU A 149 -21.52 -8.43 -21.28
C LEU A 149 -22.16 -9.71 -21.84
N LYS A 150 -21.33 -10.71 -22.11
CA LYS A 150 -21.72 -12.06 -22.56
C LYS A 150 -21.77 -13.06 -21.41
N SER A 151 -20.74 -13.08 -20.55
CA SER A 151 -20.71 -13.88 -19.32
C SER A 151 -19.78 -13.25 -18.28
N TYR A 152 -20.04 -13.52 -17.01
CA TYR A 152 -19.29 -13.00 -15.88
C TYR A 152 -19.08 -14.09 -14.84
N VAL A 153 -17.82 -14.34 -14.48
CA VAL A 153 -17.49 -15.18 -13.33
C VAL A 153 -16.78 -14.30 -12.31
N ALA A 154 -17.20 -14.38 -11.05
CA ALA A 154 -16.58 -13.64 -9.97
C ALA A 154 -16.15 -14.57 -8.84
N LEU A 155 -14.95 -14.34 -8.30
CA LEU A 155 -14.48 -14.98 -7.07
C LEU A 155 -14.60 -13.98 -5.92
N GLU A 156 -15.24 -14.39 -4.83
CA GLU A 156 -15.40 -13.56 -3.64
C GLU A 156 -15.23 -14.45 -2.39
N PRO A 157 -14.23 -14.19 -1.51
CA PRO A 157 -14.04 -15.00 -0.31
C PRO A 157 -15.16 -14.84 0.71
N SER A 158 -15.81 -13.67 0.82
CA SER A 158 -16.87 -13.45 1.82
C SER A 158 -18.17 -14.14 1.44
N GLN A 159 -18.68 -15.03 2.32
CA GLN A 159 -20.00 -15.64 2.10
C GLN A 159 -21.12 -14.59 2.12
N LYS A 160 -21.00 -13.55 2.97
CA LYS A 160 -22.00 -12.48 3.05
C LYS A 160 -22.08 -11.70 1.74
N ALA A 161 -20.93 -11.36 1.13
CA ALA A 161 -20.90 -10.69 -0.16
C ALA A 161 -21.45 -11.60 -1.27
N VAL A 162 -21.13 -12.89 -1.27
CA VAL A 162 -21.71 -13.87 -2.22
C VAL A 162 -23.23 -13.94 -2.12
N ASP A 163 -23.78 -14.02 -0.89
CA ASP A 163 -25.22 -14.07 -0.65
C ASP A 163 -25.91 -12.77 -1.10
N PHE A 164 -25.29 -11.63 -0.78
CA PHE A 164 -25.75 -10.32 -1.24
C PHE A 164 -25.77 -10.24 -2.76
N LEU A 165 -24.64 -10.50 -3.43
CA LEU A 165 -24.53 -10.47 -4.89
C LEU A 165 -25.57 -11.38 -5.54
N THR A 166 -25.76 -12.59 -5.03
CA THR A 166 -26.76 -13.54 -5.54
C THR A 166 -28.16 -12.95 -5.47
N LYS A 167 -28.53 -12.34 -4.34
CA LYS A 167 -29.81 -11.64 -4.18
C LYS A 167 -29.96 -10.46 -5.14
N MET A 168 -28.91 -9.65 -5.32
CA MET A 168 -28.95 -8.48 -6.17
C MET A 168 -29.01 -8.85 -7.67
N ILE A 169 -28.24 -9.86 -8.10
CA ILE A 169 -28.29 -10.40 -9.46
C ILE A 169 -29.70 -10.92 -9.78
N ALA A 170 -30.35 -11.58 -8.80
CA ALA A 170 -31.73 -12.05 -8.98
C ALA A 170 -32.75 -10.93 -9.25
N SER A 171 -32.45 -9.70 -8.83
CA SER A 171 -33.27 -8.51 -9.12
C SER A 171 -33.02 -7.89 -10.51
N VAL A 172 -32.00 -8.35 -11.24
CA VAL A 172 -31.61 -7.83 -12.56
C VAL A 172 -31.74 -8.95 -13.62
N PRO A 173 -32.90 -9.07 -14.31
CA PRO A 173 -33.17 -10.21 -15.20
C PRO A 173 -32.14 -10.43 -16.31
N SER A 174 -31.48 -9.37 -16.79
CA SER A 174 -30.45 -9.45 -17.85
C SER A 174 -29.15 -10.12 -17.40
N LEU A 175 -28.95 -10.33 -16.09
CA LEU A 175 -27.75 -10.92 -15.51
C LEU A 175 -27.91 -12.39 -15.07
N LEU A 176 -29.15 -12.86 -14.88
CA LEU A 176 -29.46 -14.18 -14.31
C LEU A 176 -28.72 -15.35 -15.00
N ASP A 177 -28.72 -15.37 -16.33
CA ASP A 177 -28.09 -16.46 -17.10
C ASP A 177 -26.63 -16.18 -17.45
N LYS A 178 -26.10 -15.02 -17.06
CA LYS A 178 -24.77 -14.55 -17.45
C LYS A 178 -23.75 -14.59 -16.32
N VAL A 179 -24.21 -14.43 -15.07
CA VAL A 179 -23.33 -14.21 -13.92
C VAL A 179 -23.25 -15.44 -13.04
N LYS A 180 -22.04 -15.86 -12.70
CA LYS A 180 -21.75 -16.91 -11.71
C LYS A 180 -20.79 -16.36 -10.66
N ILE A 181 -21.15 -16.51 -9.40
CA ILE A 181 -20.33 -16.09 -8.26
C ILE A 181 -19.87 -17.33 -7.51
N HIS A 182 -18.58 -17.41 -7.20
CA HIS A 182 -17.99 -18.49 -6.43
C HIS A 182 -17.43 -17.96 -5.11
N LYS A 183 -17.78 -18.62 -4.00
CA LYS A 183 -17.05 -18.42 -2.73
C LYS A 183 -15.65 -19.01 -2.88
N ALA A 184 -14.66 -18.18 -3.18
CA ALA A 184 -13.31 -18.60 -3.49
C ALA A 184 -12.31 -17.43 -3.44
N THR A 185 -11.03 -17.77 -3.28
CA THR A 185 -9.92 -16.81 -3.34
C THR A 185 -9.22 -16.88 -4.69
N ALA A 186 -8.31 -15.93 -4.94
CA ALA A 186 -7.43 -15.98 -6.11
C ALA A 186 -6.57 -17.26 -6.18
N SER A 187 -6.24 -17.87 -5.03
CA SER A 187 -5.46 -19.12 -4.97
C SER A 187 -6.24 -20.35 -5.42
N ASP A 188 -7.57 -20.27 -5.49
CA ASP A 188 -8.42 -21.39 -5.88
C ASP A 188 -8.60 -21.50 -7.40
N LEU A 189 -8.08 -20.55 -8.18
CA LEU A 189 -8.24 -20.49 -9.65
C LEU A 189 -7.94 -21.82 -10.35
N GLY A 190 -6.84 -22.49 -9.97
CA GLY A 190 -6.45 -23.77 -10.59
C GLY A 190 -7.37 -24.95 -10.28
N ARG A 191 -8.30 -24.81 -9.33
CA ARG A 191 -9.23 -25.87 -8.89
C ARG A 191 -10.66 -25.63 -9.37
N LEU A 192 -10.96 -24.44 -9.89
CA LEU A 192 -12.30 -24.04 -10.30
C LEU A 192 -12.54 -24.35 -11.77
N ASP A 193 -13.67 -25.00 -12.06
CA ASP A 193 -14.20 -25.02 -13.42
C ASP A 193 -14.96 -23.72 -13.66
N LEU A 194 -14.29 -22.77 -14.32
CA LEU A 194 -14.86 -21.45 -14.62
C LEU A 194 -16.01 -21.53 -15.64
N ALA A 195 -16.16 -22.64 -16.37
CA ALA A 195 -17.16 -22.83 -17.43
C ALA A 195 -17.15 -21.76 -18.55
N ILE A 196 -16.16 -20.85 -18.56
CA ILE A 196 -15.97 -19.80 -19.56
C ILE A 196 -14.48 -19.66 -19.91
N SER A 197 -14.19 -19.14 -21.10
CA SER A 197 -12.87 -18.66 -21.49
C SER A 197 -12.88 -17.13 -21.45
N PRO A 198 -12.47 -16.49 -20.34
CA PRO A 198 -12.57 -15.05 -20.18
C PRO A 198 -11.58 -14.34 -21.11
N ASN A 199 -12.03 -13.32 -21.85
CA ASN A 199 -11.14 -12.43 -22.60
C ASN A 199 -10.59 -11.29 -21.72
N LEU A 200 -11.34 -10.90 -20.70
CA LEU A 200 -11.00 -9.82 -19.78
C LEU A 200 -10.98 -10.35 -18.34
N VAL A 201 -9.87 -10.13 -17.64
CA VAL A 201 -9.71 -10.43 -16.22
C VAL A 201 -9.57 -9.12 -15.45
N ILE A 202 -10.23 -9.00 -14.30
CA ILE A 202 -10.26 -7.78 -13.48
C ILE A 202 -9.84 -8.10 -12.04
N LEU A 203 -8.84 -7.37 -11.55
CA LEU A 203 -8.42 -7.30 -10.15
C LEU A 203 -8.44 -5.82 -9.74
N ASN A 204 -9.59 -5.29 -9.34
CA ASN A 204 -9.71 -3.88 -8.97
C ASN A 204 -9.80 -3.73 -7.45
N SER A 205 -8.90 -2.94 -6.85
CA SER A 205 -8.87 -2.67 -5.40
C SER A 205 -8.76 -3.92 -4.51
N VAL A 206 -8.17 -5.01 -5.02
CA VAL A 206 -8.00 -6.27 -4.27
C VAL A 206 -6.54 -6.57 -3.91
N VAL A 207 -5.59 -6.10 -4.74
CA VAL A 207 -4.16 -6.45 -4.62
C VAL A 207 -3.56 -5.97 -3.31
N GLN A 208 -4.06 -4.86 -2.74
CA GLN A 208 -3.57 -4.36 -1.45
C GLN A 208 -3.80 -5.33 -0.28
N TYR A 209 -4.68 -6.33 -0.43
CA TYR A 209 -4.96 -7.35 0.58
C TYR A 209 -4.17 -8.64 0.37
N PHE A 210 -3.35 -8.71 -0.69
CA PHE A 210 -2.47 -9.84 -0.91
C PHE A 210 -1.30 -9.80 0.07
N PRO A 211 -0.83 -10.96 0.55
CA PRO A 211 0.17 -10.99 1.61
C PRO A 211 1.58 -10.61 1.14
N SER A 212 1.86 -10.78 -0.16
CA SER A 212 3.18 -10.52 -0.72
C SER A 212 3.17 -10.30 -2.24
N GLN A 213 4.24 -9.70 -2.75
CA GLN A 213 4.50 -9.64 -4.19
C GLN A 213 4.62 -11.03 -4.83
N GLY A 214 5.14 -12.03 -4.10
CA GLY A 214 5.26 -13.40 -4.56
C GLY A 214 3.88 -14.04 -4.81
N TYR A 215 2.94 -13.79 -3.90
CA TYR A 215 1.55 -14.20 -4.05
C TYR A 215 0.90 -13.58 -5.29
N LEU A 216 1.02 -12.26 -5.47
CA LEU A 216 0.54 -11.56 -6.67
C LEU A 216 1.12 -12.15 -7.95
N TYR A 217 2.43 -12.41 -7.97
CA TYR A 217 3.10 -12.99 -9.13
C TYR A 217 2.53 -14.36 -9.49
N ARG A 218 2.28 -15.25 -8.51
CA ARG A 218 1.66 -16.57 -8.75
C ARG A 218 0.24 -16.45 -9.28
N VAL A 219 -0.58 -15.57 -8.70
CA VAL A 219 -1.95 -15.30 -9.20
C VAL A 219 -1.91 -14.87 -10.67
N LEU A 220 -1.01 -13.96 -11.05
CA LEU A 220 -0.87 -13.54 -12.44
C LEU A 220 -0.41 -14.70 -13.35
N GLN A 221 0.47 -15.58 -12.88
CA GLN A 221 0.87 -16.78 -13.63
C GLN A 221 -0.31 -17.72 -13.87
N ASP A 222 -1.14 -17.95 -12.86
CA ASP A 222 -2.32 -18.83 -12.95
C ASP A 222 -3.36 -18.25 -13.92
N LEU A 223 -3.62 -16.94 -13.84
CA LEU A 223 -4.50 -16.24 -14.78
C LEU A 223 -4.00 -16.33 -16.22
N LEU A 224 -2.68 -16.24 -16.42
CA LEU A 224 -2.04 -16.42 -17.71
C LEU A 224 -1.98 -17.88 -18.17
N GLN A 225 -2.49 -18.86 -17.41
CA GLN A 225 -2.75 -20.22 -17.92
C GLN A 225 -4.15 -20.36 -18.52
N LEU A 226 -5.08 -19.49 -18.15
CA LEU A 226 -6.45 -19.55 -18.66
C LEU A 226 -6.48 -19.31 -20.17
N GLN A 227 -7.28 -20.11 -20.88
CA GLN A 227 -7.51 -19.94 -22.30
C GLN A 227 -8.44 -18.73 -22.55
N GLY A 228 -8.18 -18.00 -23.63
CA GLY A 228 -9.01 -16.87 -24.03
C GLY A 228 -8.58 -15.52 -23.44
N VAL A 229 -7.76 -15.47 -22.38
CA VAL A 229 -7.34 -14.20 -21.77
C VAL A 229 -6.56 -13.34 -22.75
N GLU A 230 -7.10 -12.15 -23.04
CA GLU A 230 -6.52 -11.11 -23.90
C GLU A 230 -6.01 -9.94 -23.06
N THR A 231 -6.73 -9.57 -21.99
CA THR A 231 -6.37 -8.45 -21.12
C THR A 231 -6.58 -8.81 -19.64
N ILE A 232 -5.59 -8.47 -18.82
CA ILE A 232 -5.71 -8.47 -17.35
C ILE A 232 -5.60 -7.02 -16.88
N PHE A 233 -6.68 -6.51 -16.30
CA PHE A 233 -6.73 -5.21 -15.66
C PHE A 233 -6.47 -5.38 -14.16
N VAL A 234 -5.44 -4.73 -13.65
CA VAL A 234 -5.14 -4.67 -12.22
C VAL A 234 -5.26 -3.20 -11.80
N GLY A 235 -6.39 -2.87 -11.18
CA GLY A 235 -6.77 -1.48 -10.91
C GLY A 235 -6.54 -1.07 -9.46
N ASP A 236 -6.41 0.24 -9.28
CA ASP A 236 -6.41 0.90 -7.97
C ASP A 236 -5.25 0.45 -7.06
N ILE A 237 -4.11 0.16 -7.67
CA ILE A 237 -2.91 -0.32 -6.98
C ILE A 237 -2.26 0.82 -6.23
N ARG A 238 -1.99 0.62 -4.92
CA ARG A 238 -1.21 1.57 -4.12
C ARG A 238 0.26 1.57 -4.57
N SER A 239 0.77 2.75 -4.94
CA SER A 239 2.14 2.87 -5.46
C SER A 239 3.19 2.76 -4.35
N TYR A 240 4.09 1.78 -4.48
CA TYR A 240 5.28 1.70 -3.64
C TYR A 240 6.30 2.79 -3.98
N ALA A 241 6.43 3.14 -5.25
CA ALA A 241 7.35 4.19 -5.72
C ALA A 241 7.01 5.58 -5.14
N LEU A 242 5.74 5.81 -4.81
CA LEU A 242 5.23 7.07 -4.24
C LEU A 242 4.91 6.97 -2.75
N HIS A 243 5.32 5.88 -2.08
CA HIS A 243 4.95 5.63 -0.70
C HIS A 243 5.40 6.76 0.23
N GLN A 244 6.62 7.28 0.07
CA GLN A 244 7.15 8.35 0.91
C GLN A 244 6.36 9.66 0.74
N GLN A 245 5.93 10.00 -0.48
CA GLN A 245 5.06 11.15 -0.75
C GLN A 245 3.69 10.96 -0.10
N PHE A 246 3.11 9.76 -0.18
CA PHE A 246 1.86 9.45 0.52
C PHE A 246 2.00 9.59 2.04
N LEU A 247 3.11 9.11 2.62
CA LEU A 247 3.39 9.28 4.05
C LEU A 247 3.52 10.75 4.44
N VAL A 248 4.12 11.58 3.59
CA VAL A 248 4.14 13.04 3.78
C VAL A 248 2.71 13.61 3.79
N ALA A 249 1.87 13.29 2.80
CA ALA A 249 0.48 13.78 2.75
C ALA A 249 -0.28 13.43 4.04
N ARG A 250 -0.19 12.18 4.50
CA ARG A 250 -0.81 11.75 5.77
C ARG A 250 -0.22 12.44 6.99
N ALA A 251 1.10 12.57 7.03
CA ALA A 251 1.80 13.17 8.16
C ALA A 251 1.48 14.67 8.26
N LEU A 252 1.25 15.37 7.14
CA LEU A 252 0.78 16.76 7.14
C LEU A 252 -0.64 16.89 7.68
N HIS A 253 -1.56 15.97 7.34
CA HIS A 253 -2.91 15.94 7.92
C HIS A 253 -2.89 15.68 9.43
N LYS A 254 -1.98 14.82 9.92
CA LYS A 254 -1.85 14.51 11.37
C LYS A 254 -1.01 15.51 12.16
N GLY A 255 -0.02 16.15 11.54
CA GLY A 255 1.05 16.91 12.19
C GLY A 255 0.66 18.28 12.74
N GLY A 256 -0.60 18.69 12.60
CA GLY A 256 -1.06 20.04 12.93
C GLY A 256 -0.51 21.10 11.95
N GLN A 257 -0.71 22.38 12.24
CA GLN A 257 -0.46 23.45 11.26
C GLN A 257 1.02 23.74 10.95
N ARG A 258 1.95 23.42 11.85
CA ARG A 258 3.39 23.75 11.69
C ARG A 258 4.30 22.68 12.32
N PRO A 259 4.28 21.43 11.82
CA PRO A 259 5.11 20.38 12.39
C PRO A 259 6.60 20.65 12.14
N SER A 260 7.43 20.23 13.09
CA SER A 260 8.89 20.18 12.89
C SER A 260 9.26 19.06 11.92
N LYS A 261 10.43 19.14 11.25
CA LYS A 261 10.94 18.03 10.42
C LYS A 261 11.03 16.73 11.22
N ARG A 262 11.51 16.79 12.47
CA ARG A 262 11.59 15.63 13.38
C ARG A 262 10.21 15.02 13.65
N THR A 263 9.19 15.84 13.88
CA THR A 263 7.82 15.39 14.10
C THR A 263 7.27 14.66 12.88
N LEU A 264 7.42 15.23 11.67
CA LEU A 264 6.94 14.57 10.45
C LEU A 264 7.67 13.25 10.18
N ARG A 265 9.01 13.23 10.25
CA ARG A 265 9.78 11.98 10.07
C ARG A 265 9.31 10.90 11.03
N ARG A 266 9.09 11.24 12.31
CA ARG A 266 8.55 10.30 13.30
C ARG A 266 7.19 9.75 12.87
N ILE A 267 6.23 10.61 12.51
CA ILE A 267 4.89 10.19 12.06
C ILE A 267 5.00 9.28 10.83
N MET A 268 5.84 9.62 9.86
CA MET A 268 6.07 8.84 8.64
C MET A 268 6.65 7.45 8.96
N THR A 269 7.71 7.38 9.76
CA THR A 269 8.32 6.11 10.19
C THR A 269 7.34 5.25 10.95
N GLU A 270 6.52 5.84 11.83
CA GLU A 270 5.47 5.10 12.52
C GLU A 270 4.43 4.53 11.54
N MET A 271 3.96 5.32 10.58
CA MET A 271 3.00 4.86 9.57
C MET A 271 3.57 3.74 8.70
N GLU A 272 4.82 3.87 8.24
CA GLU A 272 5.50 2.87 7.43
C GLU A 272 5.65 1.54 8.15
N ASN A 273 5.98 1.57 9.45
CA ASN A 273 6.10 0.38 10.28
C ASN A 273 4.77 -0.37 10.50
N PHE A 274 3.63 0.26 10.26
CA PHE A 274 2.31 -0.34 10.45
C PHE A 274 1.53 -0.49 9.14
N GLU A 275 2.20 -0.33 8.00
CA GLU A 275 1.58 -0.57 6.69
C GLU A 275 1.30 -2.07 6.51
N SER A 276 0.01 -2.42 6.58
CA SER A 276 -0.47 -3.81 6.48
C SER A 276 -0.97 -4.15 5.09
N GLU A 277 -1.10 -3.16 4.21
CA GLU A 277 -1.50 -3.38 2.84
C GLU A 277 -0.28 -3.55 1.94
N LEU A 278 -0.45 -4.29 0.85
CA LEU A 278 0.57 -4.47 -0.16
C LEU A 278 0.61 -3.25 -1.11
N LEU A 279 1.78 -2.63 -1.19
CA LEU A 279 2.11 -1.57 -2.13
C LEU A 279 3.02 -2.16 -3.20
N ILE A 280 2.74 -1.84 -4.47
CA ILE A 280 3.48 -2.39 -5.61
C ILE A 280 4.03 -1.25 -6.48
N ASP A 281 5.32 -1.32 -6.81
CA ASP A 281 5.98 -0.41 -7.74
C ASP A 281 5.57 -0.75 -9.19
N PRO A 282 5.30 0.23 -10.07
CA PRO A 282 4.99 -0.03 -11.48
C PRO A 282 6.02 -0.88 -12.22
N ALA A 283 7.29 -0.83 -11.80
CA ALA A 283 8.36 -1.66 -12.34
C ALA A 283 8.08 -3.17 -12.16
N PHE A 284 7.29 -3.56 -11.15
CA PHE A 284 6.87 -4.96 -10.97
C PHE A 284 6.12 -5.44 -12.21
N PHE A 285 5.06 -4.73 -12.61
CA PHE A 285 4.21 -5.11 -13.74
C PHE A 285 4.96 -5.01 -15.07
N THR A 286 5.71 -3.93 -15.29
CA THR A 286 6.46 -3.75 -16.54
C THR A 286 7.61 -4.74 -16.70
N SER A 287 8.18 -5.25 -15.60
CA SER A 287 9.14 -6.37 -15.64
C SER A 287 8.52 -7.72 -16.03
N LEU A 288 7.19 -7.87 -15.97
CA LEU A 288 6.55 -9.14 -16.30
C LEU A 288 6.70 -9.50 -17.77
N GLN A 289 6.86 -8.50 -18.65
CA GLN A 289 7.10 -8.73 -20.09
C GLN A 289 8.39 -9.53 -20.34
N ASP A 290 9.43 -9.32 -19.52
CA ASP A 290 10.70 -10.05 -19.61
C ASP A 290 10.65 -11.40 -18.89
N ARG A 291 9.77 -11.52 -17.88
CA ARG A 291 9.69 -12.70 -16.99
C ARG A 291 8.67 -13.73 -17.46
N ILE A 292 7.64 -13.33 -18.20
CA ILE A 292 6.53 -14.18 -18.64
C ILE A 292 6.30 -14.00 -20.14
N GLY A 293 6.75 -14.97 -20.94
CA GLY A 293 6.74 -14.88 -22.40
C GLY A 293 5.37 -14.74 -23.07
N ARG A 294 4.26 -14.97 -22.35
CA ARG A 294 2.87 -14.79 -22.84
C ARG A 294 2.40 -13.33 -22.80
N ILE A 295 3.10 -12.44 -22.11
CA ILE A 295 2.73 -11.01 -22.03
C ILE A 295 3.27 -10.28 -23.27
N GLU A 296 2.40 -9.53 -23.94
CA GLU A 296 2.73 -8.75 -25.13
C GLU A 296 3.10 -7.31 -24.77
N HIS A 297 2.35 -6.67 -23.87
CA HIS A 297 2.54 -5.29 -23.47
C HIS A 297 1.97 -5.02 -22.07
N VAL A 298 2.49 -3.99 -21.40
CA VAL A 298 1.99 -3.54 -20.10
C VAL A 298 1.90 -2.01 -20.12
N GLU A 299 0.71 -1.50 -19.80
CA GLU A 299 0.49 -0.07 -19.58
C GLU A 299 0.38 0.22 -18.08
N ILE A 300 0.97 1.33 -17.64
CA ILE A 300 0.81 1.87 -16.29
C ILE A 300 0.12 3.21 -16.42
N LEU A 301 -1.12 3.29 -15.95
CA LEU A 301 -2.01 4.41 -16.20
C LEU A 301 -2.30 5.17 -14.90
N PRO A 302 -2.17 6.51 -14.90
CA PRO A 302 -2.65 7.33 -13.80
C PRO A 302 -4.19 7.41 -13.83
N LYS A 303 -4.81 7.69 -12.68
CA LYS A 303 -6.24 7.99 -12.61
C LYS A 303 -6.53 9.33 -13.31
N LYS A 304 -7.57 9.37 -14.15
CA LYS A 304 -8.00 10.60 -14.84
C LYS A 304 -9.13 11.30 -14.09
N MET A 305 -8.84 11.66 -12.85
CA MET A 305 -9.79 12.31 -11.94
C MET A 305 -9.46 13.80 -11.76
N ARG A 306 -10.47 14.63 -11.47
CA ARG A 306 -10.37 16.02 -10.99
C ARG A 306 -10.18 16.06 -9.49
N ALA A 307 -10.85 15.16 -8.76
CA ALA A 307 -10.70 15.00 -7.32
C ALA A 307 -9.23 14.92 -6.94
N ASN A 308 -8.85 15.54 -5.81
CA ASN A 308 -7.48 15.56 -5.32
C ASN A 308 -7.38 14.82 -3.99
N ASN A 309 -7.66 13.52 -4.04
CA ASN A 309 -7.64 12.60 -2.91
C ASN A 309 -6.61 11.48 -3.12
N GLU A 310 -6.44 10.61 -2.13
CA GLU A 310 -5.45 9.55 -2.14
C GLU A 310 -5.62 8.55 -3.28
N LEU A 311 -6.86 8.32 -3.74
CA LEU A 311 -7.16 7.41 -4.85
C LEU A 311 -6.53 7.95 -6.13
N SER A 312 -6.69 9.25 -6.37
CA SER A 312 -6.18 9.89 -7.58
C SER A 312 -4.67 10.19 -7.52
N CYS A 313 -4.12 10.43 -6.32
CA CYS A 313 -2.74 10.91 -6.15
C CYS A 313 -1.71 9.78 -6.06
N PHE A 314 -2.09 8.63 -5.49
CA PHE A 314 -1.14 7.59 -5.08
C PHE A 314 -1.54 6.18 -5.53
N ARG A 315 -2.60 6.05 -6.34
CA ARG A 315 -3.01 4.78 -6.94
C ARG A 315 -2.98 4.83 -8.45
N TYR A 316 -2.63 3.71 -9.07
CA TYR A 316 -2.53 3.56 -10.53
C TYR A 316 -3.21 2.28 -11.00
N SER A 317 -3.39 2.15 -12.30
CA SER A 317 -3.88 0.93 -12.95
C SER A 317 -2.77 0.33 -13.81
N ALA A 318 -2.62 -0.99 -13.76
CA ALA A 318 -1.79 -1.75 -14.69
C ALA A 318 -2.69 -2.53 -15.66
N VAL A 319 -2.48 -2.34 -16.97
CA VAL A 319 -3.19 -3.08 -18.02
C VAL A 319 -2.20 -4.00 -18.70
N ILE A 320 -2.38 -5.31 -18.52
CA ILE A 320 -1.50 -6.35 -19.07
C ILE A 320 -2.19 -6.93 -20.30
N HIS A 321 -1.53 -6.79 -21.45
CA HIS A 321 -1.98 -7.34 -22.72
C HIS A 321 -1.29 -8.66 -22.99
N VAL A 322 -2.09 -9.67 -23.35
CA VAL A 322 -1.65 -11.06 -23.49
C VAL A 322 -1.55 -11.42 -24.97
N LYS A 323 -0.47 -12.10 -25.35
CA LYS A 323 -0.26 -12.57 -26.73
C LYS A 323 -1.40 -13.49 -27.14
N ALA A 324 -2.09 -13.15 -28.23
CA ALA A 324 -3.15 -13.97 -28.76
C ALA A 324 -2.64 -15.37 -29.13
N SER A 325 -3.38 -16.41 -28.72
CA SER A 325 -3.12 -17.80 -29.14
C SER A 325 -3.74 -18.03 -30.53
N GLY A 326 -3.24 -17.35 -31.57
CA GLY A 326 -3.79 -17.45 -32.92
C GLY A 326 -3.40 -16.30 -33.86
N ARG A 327 -3.74 -16.43 -35.15
CA ARG A 327 -3.25 -15.59 -36.26
C ARG A 327 -3.92 -14.21 -36.41
N HIS A 328 -4.67 -13.73 -35.42
CA HIS A 328 -5.40 -12.47 -35.54
C HIS A 328 -5.07 -11.49 -34.41
N LEU A 329 -4.45 -10.38 -34.82
CA LEU A 329 -4.23 -9.12 -34.10
C LEU A 329 -3.05 -9.12 -33.10
N GLN A 330 -1.84 -9.17 -33.63
CA GLN A 330 -0.67 -8.65 -32.92
C GLN A 330 -0.89 -7.15 -32.66
N LEU A 331 -0.64 -6.68 -31.43
CA LEU A 331 -0.79 -5.28 -31.08
C LEU A 331 0.19 -4.43 -31.90
N GLN A 332 -0.31 -3.40 -32.57
CA GLN A 332 0.56 -2.42 -33.23
C GLN A 332 1.07 -1.41 -32.21
N ILE A 333 2.15 -1.78 -31.54
CA ILE A 333 2.84 -0.93 -30.57
C ILE A 333 3.89 -0.11 -31.33
N GLN A 334 3.73 1.20 -31.33
CA GLN A 334 4.68 2.12 -31.96
C GLN A 334 5.82 2.44 -31.01
N GLU A 335 7.03 2.57 -31.54
CA GLU A 335 8.20 3.00 -30.79
C GLU A 335 8.59 4.42 -31.20
N ILE A 336 8.93 5.23 -30.21
CA ILE A 336 9.39 6.60 -30.41
C ILE A 336 10.88 6.63 -30.11
N SER A 337 11.67 7.12 -31.05
CA SER A 337 13.13 7.21 -30.91
C SER A 337 13.50 8.08 -29.70
N GLU A 338 14.46 7.64 -28.89
CA GLU A 338 14.81 8.29 -27.62
C GLU A 338 15.23 9.76 -27.79
N ASP A 339 15.89 10.10 -28.90
CA ASP A 339 16.35 11.46 -29.25
C ASP A 339 15.21 12.43 -29.62
N THR A 340 13.99 11.92 -29.82
CA THR A 340 12.82 12.73 -30.18
C THR A 340 11.96 13.14 -28.97
N TRP A 341 12.26 12.61 -27.79
CA TRP A 341 11.54 12.95 -26.56
C TRP A 341 11.91 14.34 -26.08
N ILE A 342 10.88 15.13 -25.75
CA ILE A 342 11.03 16.45 -25.16
C ILE A 342 10.92 16.29 -23.64
N ASP A 343 11.94 16.68 -22.88
CA ASP A 343 11.88 16.65 -21.42
C ASP A 343 11.22 17.94 -20.91
N PHE A 344 10.03 17.80 -20.32
CA PHE A 344 9.18 18.91 -19.89
C PHE A 344 9.89 19.81 -18.86
N ALA A 345 10.53 19.21 -17.86
CA ALA A 345 11.21 19.95 -16.82
C ALA A 345 12.51 20.60 -17.33
N LYS A 346 13.29 19.88 -18.15
CA LYS A 346 14.55 20.39 -18.70
C LYS A 346 14.33 21.56 -19.66
N GLU A 347 13.32 21.47 -20.52
CA GLU A 347 12.93 22.53 -21.46
C GLU A 347 12.11 23.65 -20.78
N SER A 348 11.90 23.57 -19.46
CA SER A 348 11.14 24.55 -18.67
C SER A 348 9.73 24.80 -19.23
N LEU A 349 9.08 23.74 -19.70
CA LEU A 349 7.71 23.80 -20.20
C LEU A 349 6.72 24.03 -19.06
N ASP A 350 5.57 24.58 -19.44
CA ASP A 350 4.36 24.74 -18.65
C ASP A 350 3.14 24.43 -19.52
N HIS A 351 1.93 24.58 -18.97
CA HIS A 351 0.70 24.35 -19.73
C HIS A 351 0.65 25.17 -21.05
N GLN A 352 1.01 26.45 -20.99
CA GLN A 352 0.86 27.35 -22.14
C GLN A 352 1.91 27.07 -23.21
N THR A 353 3.17 26.94 -22.82
CA THR A 353 4.28 26.67 -23.74
C THR A 353 4.16 25.28 -24.38
N LEU A 354 3.63 24.28 -23.67
CA LEU A 354 3.31 22.98 -24.27
C LEU A 354 2.14 23.09 -25.26
N SER A 355 1.11 23.87 -24.95
CA SER A 355 0.00 24.17 -25.89
C SER A 355 0.51 24.83 -27.17
N ASP A 356 1.35 25.85 -27.03
CA ASP A 356 2.00 26.54 -28.14
C ASP A 356 2.85 25.57 -28.98
N LEU A 357 3.58 24.66 -28.34
CA LEU A 357 4.40 23.66 -29.01
C LEU A 357 3.54 22.72 -29.87
N LEU A 358 2.45 22.20 -29.31
CA LEU A 358 1.51 21.32 -30.02
C LEU A 358 0.84 22.06 -31.19
N CYS A 359 0.46 23.31 -31.00
CA CYS A 359 -0.14 24.15 -32.04
C CYS A 359 0.85 24.51 -33.17
N ARG A 360 2.12 24.76 -32.85
CA ARG A 360 3.16 25.10 -33.85
C ARG A 360 3.62 23.88 -34.63
N ASN A 361 3.65 22.71 -34.00
CA ASN A 361 4.12 21.48 -34.63
C ASN A 361 3.02 20.81 -35.48
N THR A 362 2.48 21.55 -36.46
CA THR A 362 1.45 21.04 -37.37
C THR A 362 2.00 20.14 -38.48
N ALA A 363 3.32 19.96 -38.57
CA ALA A 363 3.95 19.03 -39.51
C ALA A 363 4.15 17.62 -38.91
N SER A 364 4.37 17.50 -37.59
CA SER A 364 4.52 16.20 -36.94
C SER A 364 3.16 15.59 -36.56
N ASN A 365 3.00 14.29 -36.77
CA ASN A 365 1.83 13.55 -36.31
C ASN A 365 1.97 13.03 -34.88
N VAL A 366 3.17 13.11 -34.30
CA VAL A 366 3.48 12.62 -32.94
C VAL A 366 4.41 13.61 -32.22
N VAL A 367 4.10 13.89 -30.96
CA VAL A 367 4.94 14.69 -30.04
C VAL A 367 5.03 13.93 -28.72
N ALA A 368 6.23 13.46 -28.38
CA ALA A 368 6.48 12.73 -27.14
C ALA A 368 7.13 13.65 -26.10
N VAL A 369 6.53 13.73 -24.92
CA VAL A 369 6.94 14.58 -23.82
C VAL A 369 7.15 13.72 -22.59
N SER A 370 8.31 13.85 -21.96
CA SER A 370 8.68 13.09 -20.77
C SER A 370 8.85 13.99 -19.55
N ASN A 371 8.87 13.38 -18.37
CA ASN A 371 9.27 14.03 -17.12
C ASN A 371 8.39 15.24 -16.78
N ILE A 372 7.08 15.10 -16.99
CA ILE A 372 6.06 16.11 -16.67
C ILE A 372 5.77 16.00 -15.17
N PRO A 373 6.10 16.99 -14.32
CA PRO A 373 5.81 16.91 -12.90
C PRO A 373 4.31 16.74 -12.64
N TYR A 374 3.94 15.79 -11.79
CA TYR A 374 2.53 15.46 -11.54
C TYR A 374 1.92 16.39 -10.49
N SER A 375 1.02 17.26 -10.93
CA SER A 375 0.49 18.38 -10.13
C SER A 375 -0.13 17.96 -8.79
N LYS A 376 -0.70 16.75 -8.71
CA LYS A 376 -1.35 16.24 -7.50
C LYS A 376 -0.40 15.76 -6.40
N THR A 377 0.89 15.65 -6.69
CA THR A 377 1.92 15.19 -5.73
C THR A 377 3.08 16.17 -5.56
N THR A 378 2.99 17.33 -6.22
CA THR A 378 4.07 18.34 -6.24
C THR A 378 4.39 18.87 -4.84
N VAL A 379 3.38 19.04 -3.99
CA VAL A 379 3.59 19.53 -2.61
C VAL A 379 4.37 18.50 -1.80
N GLU A 380 3.92 17.26 -1.80
CA GLU A 380 4.52 16.16 -1.06
C GLU A 380 5.96 15.90 -1.52
N ARG A 381 6.21 15.99 -2.84
CA ARG A 381 7.55 15.90 -3.42
C ARG A 381 8.50 16.93 -2.83
N HIS A 382 8.13 18.22 -2.84
CA HIS A 382 9.02 19.27 -2.33
C HIS A 382 9.15 19.25 -0.81
N VAL A 383 8.11 18.82 -0.09
CA VAL A 383 8.21 18.59 1.36
C VAL A 383 9.19 17.45 1.64
N LEU A 384 9.14 16.36 0.88
CA LEU A 384 10.10 15.25 1.02
C LEU A 384 11.53 15.67 0.68
N GLU A 385 11.74 16.45 -0.37
CA GLU A 385 13.05 17.05 -0.71
C GLU A 385 13.58 17.91 0.46
N ALA A 386 12.73 18.76 1.04
CA ALA A 386 13.09 19.58 2.20
C ALA A 386 13.33 18.75 3.48
N LEU A 387 12.63 17.64 3.66
CA LEU A 387 12.88 16.69 4.75
C LEU A 387 14.22 15.97 4.59
N ASN A 388 14.69 15.76 3.37
CA ASN A 388 15.96 15.09 3.09
C ASN A 388 17.16 16.05 3.03
N SER A 389 16.93 17.37 3.05
CA SER A 389 18.02 18.36 3.04
C SER A 389 18.80 18.37 4.36
N GLN A 390 20.12 18.56 4.28
CA GLN A 390 21.06 18.62 5.42
C GLN A 390 20.98 19.94 6.20
N GLU A 391 20.06 20.84 5.87
CA GLU A 391 19.90 22.12 6.57
C GLU A 391 19.40 21.91 8.01
N ASP A 392 20.01 22.65 8.93
CA ASP A 392 19.91 22.54 10.38
C ASP A 392 18.50 22.21 10.91
N GLU A 393 18.40 21.12 11.70
CA GLU A 393 17.19 20.74 12.45
C GLU A 393 16.77 21.79 13.49
N SER A 394 17.63 22.80 13.73
CA SER A 394 17.45 23.86 14.71
C SER A 394 16.48 24.96 14.27
N GLN A 395 15.99 24.97 13.02
CA GLN A 395 14.87 25.82 12.61
C GLN A 395 13.57 25.35 13.27
N SER A 396 13.44 25.67 14.54
CA SER A 396 12.20 25.60 15.31
C SER A 396 11.23 26.63 14.75
N GLY A 397 10.42 26.21 13.78
CA GLY A 397 9.36 27.02 13.19
C GLY A 397 9.05 26.56 11.78
N GLY A 398 7.77 26.36 11.45
CA GLY A 398 7.28 25.83 10.17
C GLY A 398 7.60 26.65 8.90
N GLY A 399 8.61 27.51 8.89
CA GLY A 399 9.09 28.25 7.72
C GLY A 399 9.61 27.36 6.60
N TRP A 400 10.23 26.21 6.94
CA TRP A 400 10.68 25.23 5.96
C TRP A 400 9.51 24.62 5.15
N LEU A 401 8.37 24.37 5.81
CA LEU A 401 7.17 23.83 5.17
C LEU A 401 6.52 24.88 4.24
N LEU A 402 6.47 26.13 4.66
CA LEU A 402 6.03 27.25 3.81
C LEU A 402 6.94 27.43 2.59
N SER A 403 8.26 27.28 2.78
CA SER A 403 9.22 27.33 1.68
C SER A 403 8.98 26.21 0.67
N ALA A 404 8.82 24.96 1.13
CA ALA A 404 8.48 23.83 0.28
C ALA A 404 7.16 24.04 -0.48
N GLY A 405 6.12 24.54 0.20
CA GLY A 405 4.84 24.88 -0.42
C GLY A 405 4.93 25.99 -1.48
N ASN A 406 5.76 27.01 -1.24
CA ASN A 406 5.99 28.08 -2.21
C ASN A 406 6.75 27.60 -3.45
N ILE A 407 7.70 26.69 -3.29
CA ILE A 407 8.41 26.06 -4.41
C ILE A 407 7.41 25.21 -5.21
N ALA A 408 6.61 24.39 -4.53
CA ALA A 408 5.58 23.57 -5.15
C ALA A 408 4.58 24.40 -5.97
N GLY A 409 4.08 25.51 -5.43
CA GLY A 409 3.13 26.39 -6.12
C GLY A 409 3.70 27.13 -7.34
N ARG A 410 5.02 27.14 -7.52
CA ARG A 410 5.70 27.73 -8.69
C ARG A 410 6.20 26.69 -9.68
N CYS A 411 6.16 25.40 -9.33
CA CYS A 411 6.63 24.32 -10.18
C CYS A 411 5.61 24.06 -11.30
N PRO A 412 5.98 24.26 -12.58
CA PRO A 412 5.13 23.86 -13.70
C PRO A 412 4.82 22.37 -13.60
N SER A 413 3.55 22.03 -13.54
CA SER A 413 3.07 20.66 -13.36
C SER A 413 1.71 20.48 -14.01
N LEU A 414 1.40 19.25 -14.40
CA LEU A 414 0.15 18.90 -15.07
C LEU A 414 -0.38 17.58 -14.49
N SER A 415 -1.70 17.44 -14.46
CA SER A 415 -2.37 16.18 -14.17
C SER A 415 -2.72 15.43 -15.46
N ALA A 416 -3.14 14.17 -15.33
CA ALA A 416 -3.59 13.37 -16.46
C ALA A 416 -4.77 14.03 -17.21
N ILE A 417 -5.71 14.65 -16.48
CA ILE A 417 -6.85 15.35 -17.08
C ILE A 417 -6.45 16.64 -17.79
N ASP A 418 -5.41 17.33 -17.31
CA ASP A 418 -4.87 18.52 -17.98
C ASP A 418 -4.26 18.14 -19.33
N LEU A 419 -3.52 17.03 -19.38
CA LEU A 419 -2.96 16.49 -20.62
C LEU A 419 -4.05 16.07 -21.61
N VAL A 420 -5.13 15.43 -21.13
CA VAL A 420 -6.30 15.07 -21.96
C VAL A 420 -7.00 16.32 -22.48
N ALA A 421 -7.20 17.34 -21.64
CA ALA A 421 -7.81 18.60 -22.03
C ALA A 421 -6.96 19.33 -23.07
N LEU A 422 -5.65 19.38 -22.87
CA LEU A 422 -4.68 20.00 -23.78
C LEU A 422 -4.66 19.31 -25.14
N ALA A 423 -4.66 17.98 -25.15
CA ALA A 423 -4.76 17.20 -26.39
C ALA A 423 -6.03 17.56 -27.18
N ARG A 424 -7.19 17.59 -26.50
CA ARG A 424 -8.47 17.96 -27.12
C ARG A 424 -8.45 19.38 -27.68
N GLN A 425 -7.91 20.36 -26.94
CA GLN A 425 -7.82 21.76 -27.37
C GLN A 425 -6.93 21.95 -28.60
N THR A 426 -5.88 21.13 -28.73
CA THR A 426 -4.91 21.22 -29.83
C THR A 426 -5.18 20.26 -30.98
N GLY A 427 -6.29 19.51 -30.94
CA GLY A 427 -6.68 18.54 -31.99
C GLY A 427 -5.86 17.25 -31.98
N TYR A 428 -5.17 16.96 -30.88
CA TYR A 428 -4.44 15.72 -30.64
C TYR A 428 -5.27 14.73 -29.81
N ARG A 429 -4.87 13.46 -29.85
CA ARG A 429 -5.12 12.47 -28.80
C ARG A 429 -3.86 12.36 -27.93
N VAL A 430 -3.99 11.85 -26.72
CA VAL A 430 -2.85 11.65 -25.83
C VAL A 430 -2.88 10.27 -25.21
N GLU A 431 -1.72 9.62 -25.25
CA GLU A 431 -1.41 8.42 -24.49
C GLU A 431 -0.52 8.81 -23.32
N ILE A 432 -0.87 8.37 -22.11
CA ILE A 432 -0.18 8.79 -20.87
C ILE A 432 0.36 7.54 -20.18
N SER A 433 1.62 7.59 -19.78
CA SER A 433 2.27 6.56 -18.97
C SER A 433 2.70 7.13 -17.63
N TRP A 434 2.49 6.33 -16.59
CA TRP A 434 3.00 6.58 -15.25
C TRP A 434 3.95 5.46 -14.80
N ALA A 435 4.64 4.83 -15.75
CA ALA A 435 5.55 3.71 -15.48
C ALA A 435 6.85 4.13 -14.77
N ARG A 436 7.29 5.38 -14.93
CA ARG A 436 8.56 5.91 -14.41
C ARG A 436 8.45 6.67 -13.09
N GLN A 437 7.55 6.21 -12.21
CA GLN A 437 7.31 6.86 -10.91
C GLN A 437 8.56 6.97 -10.05
N TYR A 438 9.49 6.01 -10.12
CA TYR A 438 10.70 6.03 -9.30
C TYR A 438 11.73 7.02 -9.86
N SER A 439 12.08 6.92 -11.14
CA SER A 439 13.12 7.78 -11.74
C SER A 439 12.67 9.22 -11.94
N GLN A 440 11.37 9.46 -12.14
CA GLN A 440 10.81 10.81 -12.33
C GLN A 440 10.14 11.38 -11.07
N ILE A 441 10.23 10.70 -9.92
CA ILE A 441 9.65 11.15 -8.65
C ILE A 441 8.15 11.46 -8.82
N GLY A 442 7.43 10.52 -9.42
CA GLY A 442 5.99 10.64 -9.72
C GLY A 442 5.63 11.42 -10.97
N GLY A 443 6.59 11.86 -11.79
CA GLY A 443 6.32 12.49 -13.08
C GLY A 443 5.59 11.57 -14.08
N LEU A 444 4.95 12.20 -15.07
CA LEU A 444 4.23 11.56 -16.16
C LEU A 444 5.02 11.65 -17.47
N ASP A 445 4.79 10.66 -18.33
CA ASP A 445 5.16 10.72 -19.75
C ASP A 445 3.89 10.76 -20.60
N ALA A 446 3.90 11.54 -21.67
CA ALA A 446 2.75 11.73 -22.56
C ALA A 446 3.17 11.72 -24.03
N ILE A 447 2.43 10.99 -24.86
CA ILE A 447 2.60 10.98 -26.31
C ILE A 447 1.33 11.56 -26.93
N PHE A 448 1.45 12.76 -27.49
CA PHE A 448 0.39 13.39 -28.26
C PHE A 448 0.46 12.90 -29.70
N HIS A 449 -0.64 12.40 -30.25
CA HIS A 449 -0.67 11.91 -31.63
C HIS A 449 -1.97 12.24 -32.39
N ARG A 450 -1.89 12.24 -33.72
CA ARG A 450 -3.03 12.46 -34.63
C ARG A 450 -2.85 11.71 -35.94
N GLY A 451 -3.95 11.34 -36.60
CA GLY A 451 -3.93 10.78 -37.96
C GLY A 451 -3.28 9.39 -38.11
N LEU A 452 -2.93 8.70 -37.03
CA LEU A 452 -2.46 7.31 -37.07
C LEU A 452 -3.67 6.37 -37.21
N PRO A 453 -3.60 5.33 -38.06
CA PRO A 453 -4.70 4.39 -38.19
C PRO A 453 -4.90 3.69 -36.84
N ALA A 454 -6.06 3.95 -36.24
CA ALA A 454 -6.71 2.96 -35.39
C ALA A 454 -6.89 1.71 -36.27
N ASP A 455 -6.56 0.52 -35.78
CA ASP A 455 -7.00 -0.69 -36.48
C ASP A 455 -8.54 -0.63 -36.66
N GLU A 456 -9.13 -1.44 -37.54
CA GLU A 456 -10.59 -1.42 -37.80
C GLU A 456 -11.46 -1.60 -36.52
N LYS A 457 -10.85 -1.86 -35.35
CA LYS A 457 -11.43 -2.00 -34.00
C LYS A 457 -10.57 -1.45 -32.81
N GLY A 458 -9.56 -0.57 -32.95
CA GLY A 458 -8.55 -0.41 -31.87
C GLY A 458 -7.76 0.92 -31.74
N ARG A 459 -7.35 1.23 -30.50
CA ARG A 459 -6.52 2.38 -30.06
C ARG A 459 -5.06 2.21 -30.51
N THR A 460 -4.40 3.29 -30.92
CA THR A 460 -2.95 3.29 -31.20
C THR A 460 -2.18 3.15 -29.89
N MET A 461 -1.23 2.22 -29.82
CA MET A 461 -0.43 2.00 -28.61
C MET A 461 1.02 2.40 -28.83
N PHE A 462 1.71 2.79 -27.75
CA PHE A 462 3.10 3.21 -27.80
C PHE A 462 3.92 2.51 -26.73
N ARG A 463 5.20 2.24 -27.03
CA ARG A 463 6.18 1.83 -26.03
C ARG A 463 6.74 3.06 -25.33
N PHE A 464 6.41 3.19 -24.04
CA PHE A 464 6.98 4.22 -23.18
C PHE A 464 8.31 3.76 -22.56
N PRO A 465 9.19 4.69 -22.17
CA PRO A 465 10.35 4.36 -21.34
C PRO A 465 9.91 3.82 -19.97
N LEU A 466 10.72 2.94 -19.36
CA LEU A 466 10.37 2.15 -18.16
C LEU A 466 11.46 2.23 -17.07
N ASP A 467 11.07 1.98 -15.82
CA ASP A 467 11.99 1.89 -14.66
C ASP A 467 12.44 0.46 -14.31
N ASN A 468 12.01 -0.54 -15.09
CA ASN A 468 12.30 -1.96 -14.80
C ASN A 468 13.78 -2.34 -15.04
N SER A 469 14.49 -1.57 -15.86
CA SER A 469 15.88 -1.85 -16.21
C SER A 469 16.79 -1.60 -14.99
N ARG A 470 17.51 -2.65 -14.55
CA ARG A 470 18.55 -2.64 -13.49
C ARG A 470 18.06 -2.60 -12.03
N ARG A 471 16.75 -2.68 -11.75
CA ARG A 471 16.22 -2.77 -10.39
C ARG A 471 15.95 -4.24 -9.98
N PRO A 472 16.44 -4.73 -8.82
CA PRO A 472 16.15 -6.08 -8.37
C PRO A 472 14.65 -6.30 -8.12
N TYR A 473 14.08 -7.36 -8.68
CA TYR A 473 12.63 -7.60 -8.63
C TYR A 473 12.07 -7.78 -7.21
N HIS A 474 12.87 -8.23 -6.25
CA HIS A 474 12.42 -8.42 -4.87
C HIS A 474 12.25 -7.12 -4.08
N LEU A 475 12.67 -5.97 -4.64
CA LEU A 475 12.58 -4.63 -4.02
C LEU A 475 11.45 -3.77 -4.61
N LEU A 476 10.49 -4.38 -5.31
CA LEU A 476 9.41 -3.68 -6.03
C LEU A 476 8.08 -3.68 -5.26
N SER A 477 8.11 -3.98 -3.96
CA SER A 477 6.97 -3.89 -3.06
C SER A 477 7.42 -3.59 -1.62
N ASN A 478 6.48 -3.18 -0.77
CA ASN A 478 6.67 -3.32 0.68
C ASN A 478 6.51 -4.81 1.11
N HIS A 479 6.66 -5.07 2.41
CA HIS A 479 6.47 -6.40 3.00
C HIS A 479 5.45 -6.35 4.14
N PRO A 480 4.14 -6.49 3.86
CA PRO A 480 3.07 -6.34 4.85
C PRO A 480 3.23 -7.25 6.08
N LEU A 481 3.72 -8.48 5.86
CA LEU A 481 3.92 -9.49 6.90
C LEU A 481 5.22 -9.31 7.70
N GLN A 482 6.17 -8.51 7.21
CA GLN A 482 7.52 -8.44 7.80
C GLN A 482 7.48 -7.91 9.24
N GLN A 483 6.63 -6.93 9.55
CA GLN A 483 6.54 -6.42 10.92
C GLN A 483 5.92 -7.43 11.89
N GLY A 484 4.92 -8.19 11.43
CA GLY A 484 4.33 -9.29 12.21
C GLY A 484 5.38 -10.35 12.54
N LEU A 485 6.17 -10.73 11.54
CA LEU A 485 7.26 -11.69 11.67
C LEU A 485 8.37 -11.18 12.59
N LYS A 486 8.85 -9.93 12.40
CA LYS A 486 9.83 -9.27 13.28
C LYS A 486 9.38 -9.30 14.74
N LYS A 487 8.11 -8.99 15.00
CA LYS A 487 7.52 -9.03 16.35
C LYS A 487 7.40 -10.45 16.90
N SER A 488 7.00 -11.44 16.10
CA SER A 488 6.92 -12.85 16.53
C SER A 488 8.30 -13.35 16.96
N ILE A 489 9.32 -13.11 16.12
CA ILE A 489 10.71 -13.44 16.43
C ILE A 489 11.17 -12.69 17.68
N GLN A 490 10.84 -11.40 17.82
CA GLN A 490 11.18 -10.65 19.04
C GLN A 490 10.58 -11.29 20.30
N LYS A 491 9.32 -11.76 20.26
CA LYS A 491 8.69 -12.49 21.38
C LYS A 491 9.40 -13.82 21.66
N GLU A 492 9.75 -14.59 20.62
CA GLU A 492 10.53 -15.83 20.73
C GLU A 492 11.89 -15.59 21.40
N LEU A 493 12.60 -14.53 20.99
CA LEU A 493 13.88 -14.12 21.57
C LEU A 493 13.74 -13.70 23.04
N TYR A 494 12.69 -12.95 23.38
CA TYR A 494 12.41 -12.60 24.77
C TYR A 494 12.22 -13.82 25.65
N LYS A 495 11.38 -14.76 25.21
CA LYS A 495 11.11 -16.00 25.93
C LYS A 495 12.39 -16.84 26.07
N MET A 496 13.15 -16.97 24.99
CA MET A 496 14.43 -17.69 25.00
C MET A 496 15.42 -17.09 26.02
N LEU A 497 15.50 -15.76 26.11
CA LEU A 497 16.36 -15.09 27.07
C LEU A 497 15.89 -15.28 28.51
N GLN A 498 14.57 -15.25 28.76
CA GLN A 498 14.00 -15.53 30.08
C GLN A 498 14.25 -16.96 30.55
N ASP A 499 14.20 -17.92 29.62
CA ASP A 499 14.40 -19.34 29.93
C ASP A 499 15.88 -19.69 30.15
N LYS A 500 16.80 -19.02 29.43
CA LYS A 500 18.24 -19.35 29.43
C LYS A 500 19.10 -18.46 30.32
N LEU A 501 18.66 -17.25 30.67
CA LEU A 501 19.45 -16.29 31.43
C LEU A 501 18.79 -15.92 32.76
N PRO A 502 19.57 -15.57 33.79
CA PRO A 502 19.04 -14.98 35.00
C PRO A 502 18.27 -13.67 34.75
N SER A 503 17.24 -13.40 35.56
CA SER A 503 16.34 -12.25 35.38
C SER A 503 17.02 -10.87 35.38
N TYR A 504 18.21 -10.74 35.98
CA TYR A 504 18.99 -9.49 35.98
C TYR A 504 19.80 -9.26 34.69
N MET A 505 19.99 -10.30 33.87
CA MET A 505 20.61 -10.21 32.55
C MET A 505 19.59 -10.08 31.42
N ALA A 506 18.30 -10.30 31.71
CA ALA A 506 17.24 -10.15 30.74
C ALA A 506 17.15 -8.69 30.25
N PRO A 507 17.21 -8.45 28.93
CA PRO A 507 17.12 -7.10 28.39
C PRO A 507 15.71 -6.53 28.58
N GLN A 508 15.62 -5.22 28.77
CA GLN A 508 14.33 -4.52 28.85
C GLN A 508 13.76 -4.20 27.48
N THR A 509 14.62 -4.14 26.46
CA THR A 509 14.22 -3.98 25.06
C THR A 509 15.05 -4.86 24.13
N ILE A 510 14.41 -5.43 23.13
CA ILE A 510 15.04 -6.05 21.96
C ILE A 510 14.60 -5.23 20.75
N ILE A 511 15.53 -4.63 20.01
CA ILE A 511 15.27 -3.79 18.85
C ILE A 511 15.75 -4.54 17.61
N VAL A 512 14.83 -4.83 16.69
CA VAL A 512 15.18 -5.45 15.41
C VAL A 512 15.60 -4.36 14.43
N LEU A 513 16.78 -4.50 13.84
CA LEU A 513 17.34 -3.58 12.85
C LEU A 513 17.40 -4.25 11.48
N ASP A 514 17.32 -3.45 10.42
CA ASP A 514 17.55 -3.94 9.06
C ASP A 514 19.03 -4.22 8.81
N LYS A 515 19.92 -3.46 9.46
CA LYS A 515 21.38 -3.69 9.44
C LYS A 515 22.04 -3.14 10.69
N MET A 516 23.14 -3.77 11.11
CA MET A 516 23.97 -3.23 12.18
C MET A 516 24.69 -1.95 11.71
N PRO A 517 24.66 -0.84 12.49
CA PRO A 517 25.42 0.35 12.17
C PRO A 517 26.92 0.05 12.31
N LEU A 518 27.71 0.48 11.33
CA LEU A 518 29.16 0.31 11.31
C LEU A 518 29.85 1.66 11.47
N ASN A 519 30.96 1.69 12.21
CA ASN A 519 31.83 2.85 12.31
C ASN A 519 32.73 2.99 11.06
N LYS A 520 33.51 4.07 11.00
CA LYS A 520 34.44 4.37 9.88
C LYS A 520 35.46 3.27 9.59
N ASN A 521 35.69 2.36 10.54
CA ASN A 521 36.62 1.23 10.41
C ASN A 521 35.90 -0.10 10.08
N GLY A 522 34.61 -0.06 9.76
CA GLY A 522 33.81 -1.25 9.42
C GLY A 522 33.43 -2.14 10.60
N LYS A 523 33.61 -1.68 11.86
CA LYS A 523 33.18 -2.42 13.06
C LYS A 523 31.84 -1.90 13.56
N ILE A 524 31.06 -2.75 14.24
CA ILE A 524 29.77 -2.36 14.85
C ILE A 524 29.93 -1.12 15.74
N ASP A 525 29.10 -0.11 15.49
CA ASP A 525 29.07 1.14 16.26
C ASP A 525 28.08 1.04 17.44
N ARG A 526 28.59 0.57 18.58
CA ARG A 526 27.82 0.45 19.82
C ARG A 526 27.36 1.80 20.38
N ARG A 527 28.01 2.92 20.04
CA ARG A 527 27.57 4.25 20.50
C ARG A 527 26.36 4.72 19.70
N ALA A 528 26.38 4.52 18.39
CA ALA A 528 25.21 4.79 17.54
C ALA A 528 23.98 3.98 17.99
N LEU A 529 24.19 2.69 18.32
CA LEU A 529 23.16 1.85 18.92
C LEU A 529 22.64 2.41 20.25
N ALA A 530 23.54 2.87 21.13
CA ALA A 530 23.14 3.41 22.43
C ALA A 530 22.21 4.62 22.29
N SER A 531 22.56 5.57 21.43
CA SER A 531 21.75 6.77 21.17
C SER A 531 20.42 6.49 20.47
N ASN A 532 20.31 5.39 19.71
CA ASN A 532 19.03 4.98 19.12
C ASN A 532 17.99 4.61 20.19
N VAL A 533 18.42 4.11 21.35
CA VAL A 533 17.50 3.75 22.45
C VAL A 533 16.76 4.98 22.97
N GLU A 534 17.46 6.11 23.16
CA GLU A 534 16.87 7.34 23.69
C GLU A 534 15.72 7.87 22.81
N ASN A 535 15.85 7.73 21.49
CA ASN A 535 14.79 8.08 20.53
C ASN A 535 13.59 7.12 20.61
N HIS A 536 13.77 5.89 21.08
CA HIS A 536 12.72 4.89 21.25
C HIS A 536 12.09 4.90 22.65
N THR A 537 12.76 5.43 23.68
CA THR A 537 12.30 5.38 25.08
C THR A 537 11.72 6.69 25.64
N ALA A 538 12.00 7.83 25.02
CA ALA A 538 11.58 9.16 25.50
C ALA A 538 10.04 9.35 25.60
N ASP A 539 9.24 8.53 24.92
CA ASP A 539 7.77 8.66 24.87
C ASP A 539 7.01 7.90 25.97
N ARG A 540 7.69 7.15 26.86
CA ARG A 540 7.03 6.32 27.89
C ARG A 540 6.71 7.03 29.22
N GLU A 541 7.00 8.33 29.38
CA GLU A 541 7.02 8.98 30.72
C GLU A 541 5.91 10.00 31.04
N LEU A 542 4.87 10.17 30.22
CA LEU A 542 3.84 11.22 30.45
C LEU A 542 2.42 10.69 30.82
N ALA A 543 2.15 10.78 32.13
CA ALA A 543 0.88 11.08 32.81
C ALA A 543 -0.16 9.95 33.06
N ARG A 544 -0.32 9.61 34.36
CA ARG A 544 -1.38 8.77 34.96
C ARG A 544 -2.69 9.54 35.17
N GLN A 545 -3.83 8.90 34.86
CA GLN A 545 -5.17 9.17 35.39
C GLN A 545 -5.92 7.84 35.63
N PRO A 546 -7.09 7.81 36.33
CA PRO A 546 -7.72 6.56 36.77
C PRO A 546 -8.45 5.78 35.66
N ASP A 547 -8.70 4.50 35.93
CA ASP A 547 -9.26 3.47 35.03
C ASP A 547 -10.78 3.56 34.85
N SER A 548 -11.23 3.90 33.63
CA SER A 548 -12.65 3.83 33.27
C SER A 548 -13.11 2.37 33.08
N GLU A 549 -14.41 2.10 33.21
CA GLU A 549 -14.99 0.76 32.97
C GLU A 549 -14.69 0.27 31.54
N ILE A 550 -14.88 1.15 30.54
CA ILE A 550 -14.55 0.88 29.14
C ILE A 550 -13.04 0.60 28.99
N GLY A 551 -12.17 1.32 29.72
CA GLY A 551 -10.74 1.05 29.75
C GLY A 551 -10.38 -0.36 30.24
N ARG A 552 -11.10 -0.86 31.27
CA ARG A 552 -10.93 -2.24 31.76
C ARG A 552 -11.44 -3.28 30.77
N GLN A 553 -12.54 -3.02 30.08
CA GLN A 553 -13.05 -3.91 29.03
C GLN A 553 -12.08 -3.96 27.84
N MET A 554 -11.62 -2.81 27.37
CA MET A 554 -10.62 -2.71 26.30
C MET A 554 -9.31 -3.42 26.68
N ARG A 555 -8.87 -3.31 27.93
CA ARG A 555 -7.69 -4.03 28.42
C ARG A 555 -7.83 -5.54 28.30
N LYS A 556 -9.00 -6.08 28.66
CA LYS A 556 -9.28 -7.52 28.52
C LYS A 556 -9.32 -7.96 27.06
N ILE A 557 -9.95 -7.16 26.20
CA ILE A 557 -10.01 -7.41 24.75
C ILE A 557 -8.59 -7.42 24.16
N TRP A 558 -7.77 -6.42 24.49
CA TRP A 558 -6.38 -6.35 24.06
C TRP A 558 -5.56 -7.52 24.58
N GLY A 559 -5.69 -7.87 25.86
CA GLY A 559 -4.97 -9.02 26.43
C GLY A 559 -5.30 -10.33 25.72
N LYS A 560 -6.57 -10.56 25.40
CA LYS A 560 -7.01 -11.73 24.62
C LYS A 560 -6.41 -11.75 23.21
N ILE A 561 -6.36 -10.60 22.54
CA ILE A 561 -5.96 -10.51 21.13
C ILE A 561 -4.44 -10.50 20.95
N LEU A 562 -3.74 -9.86 21.87
CA LEU A 562 -2.28 -9.73 21.84
C LEU A 562 -1.56 -10.91 22.51
N ASP A 563 -2.33 -11.81 23.12
CA ASP A 563 -1.88 -12.91 23.98
C ASP A 563 -0.97 -12.39 25.11
N ILE A 564 -1.49 -11.37 25.82
CA ILE A 564 -0.83 -10.69 26.92
C ILE A 564 -1.75 -10.74 28.13
N GLU A 565 -1.19 -11.02 29.30
CA GLU A 565 -1.96 -11.02 30.54
C GLU A 565 -2.55 -9.61 30.76
N PRO A 566 -3.89 -9.45 30.87
CA PRO A 566 -4.51 -8.14 30.87
C PRO A 566 -3.98 -7.20 31.95
N THR A 567 -3.62 -7.68 33.15
CA THR A 567 -3.11 -6.81 34.23
C THR A 567 -1.73 -6.22 33.94
N THR A 568 -0.98 -6.75 32.97
CA THR A 568 0.29 -6.17 32.50
C THR A 568 0.12 -4.99 31.54
N ILE A 569 -1.05 -4.85 30.90
CA ILE A 569 -1.35 -3.79 29.93
C ILE A 569 -1.71 -2.49 30.67
N ARG A 570 -0.91 -1.45 30.45
CA ARG A 570 -1.09 -0.11 31.01
C ARG A 570 -2.01 0.74 30.13
N GLN A 571 -2.42 1.89 30.67
CA GLN A 571 -3.36 2.80 29.99
C GLN A 571 -2.72 3.64 28.89
N ASP A 572 -1.44 3.92 29.03
CA ASP A 572 -0.58 4.61 28.07
C ASP A 572 0.03 3.66 27.05
N ASP A 573 -0.13 2.36 27.26
CA ASP A 573 0.36 1.38 26.31
C ASP A 573 -0.36 1.57 24.97
N ASP A 574 0.46 1.75 23.94
CA ASP A 574 0.04 1.81 22.57
C ASP A 574 -0.26 0.40 22.07
N PHE A 575 -1.46 0.22 21.51
CA PHE A 575 -1.93 -1.07 20.99
C PHE A 575 -0.89 -1.75 20.10
N PHE A 576 -0.28 -0.96 19.23
CA PHE A 576 0.68 -1.43 18.24
C PHE A 576 2.07 -1.63 18.83
N GLN A 577 2.46 -0.88 19.85
CA GLN A 577 3.69 -1.15 20.61
C GLN A 577 3.59 -2.45 21.41
N LEU A 578 2.40 -2.82 21.89
CA LEU A 578 2.15 -4.08 22.58
C LEU A 578 2.07 -5.31 21.65
N GLY A 579 2.36 -5.13 20.36
CA GLY A 579 2.31 -6.21 19.38
C GLY A 579 1.04 -6.22 18.55
N GLY A 580 0.14 -5.25 18.72
CA GLY A 580 -0.96 -5.01 17.80
C GLY A 580 -0.47 -4.64 16.41
N ASN A 581 -1.29 -4.97 15.42
CA ASN A 581 -1.17 -4.59 14.01
C ASN A 581 -2.59 -4.32 13.49
N SER A 582 -2.74 -3.98 12.21
CA SER A 582 -4.07 -3.73 11.62
C SER A 582 -5.01 -4.91 11.86
N ILE A 583 -4.51 -6.14 11.70
CA ILE A 583 -5.24 -7.38 11.96
C ILE A 583 -5.71 -7.45 13.43
N GLY A 584 -4.81 -7.16 14.37
CA GLY A 584 -5.14 -7.10 15.80
C GLY A 584 -6.18 -6.02 16.07
N ALA A 585 -6.09 -4.86 15.40
CA ALA A 585 -7.03 -3.75 15.58
C ALA A 585 -8.42 -4.15 15.06
N MET A 586 -8.49 -4.83 13.91
CA MET A 586 -9.73 -5.42 13.36
C MET A 586 -10.34 -6.42 14.35
N ARG A 587 -9.52 -7.32 14.92
CA ARG A 587 -9.99 -8.25 15.95
C ARG A 587 -10.48 -7.52 17.21
N VAL A 588 -9.83 -6.42 17.60
CA VAL A 588 -10.23 -5.61 18.76
C VAL A 588 -11.60 -5.01 18.51
N VAL A 589 -11.84 -4.43 17.33
CA VAL A 589 -13.14 -3.89 16.94
C VAL A 589 -14.22 -4.97 16.97
N GLY A 590 -13.96 -6.13 16.34
CA GLY A 590 -14.91 -7.24 16.33
C GLY A 590 -15.25 -7.77 17.74
N GLU A 591 -14.28 -7.85 18.65
CA GLU A 591 -14.51 -8.26 20.04
C GLU A 591 -15.15 -7.15 20.89
N ALA A 592 -14.84 -5.88 20.63
CA ALA A 592 -15.49 -4.72 21.28
C ALA A 592 -16.98 -4.68 20.96
N ARG A 593 -17.37 -4.90 19.69
CA ARG A 593 -18.78 -4.99 19.28
C ARG A 593 -19.55 -6.07 20.03
N LYS A 594 -18.93 -7.24 20.24
CA LYS A 594 -19.57 -8.36 20.97
C LYS A 594 -19.92 -8.01 22.42
N VAL A 595 -19.23 -7.04 23.01
CA VAL A 595 -19.51 -6.55 24.37
C VAL A 595 -20.28 -5.21 24.36
N GLY A 596 -20.85 -4.83 23.22
CA GLY A 596 -21.66 -3.63 23.07
C GLY A 596 -20.86 -2.33 23.10
N LEU A 597 -19.60 -2.36 22.66
CA LEU A 597 -18.77 -1.17 22.44
C LEU A 597 -18.64 -0.92 20.93
N GLU A 598 -19.00 0.28 20.49
CA GLU A 598 -18.75 0.73 19.12
C GLU A 598 -17.39 1.40 19.01
N LEU A 599 -16.59 0.91 18.08
CA LEU A 599 -15.24 1.36 17.81
C LEU A 599 -14.91 1.03 16.36
N THR A 600 -14.18 1.89 15.67
CA THR A 600 -13.68 1.60 14.31
C THR A 600 -12.20 1.25 14.32
N VAL A 601 -11.72 0.58 13.27
CA VAL A 601 -10.27 0.33 13.10
C VAL A 601 -9.52 1.67 13.05
N THR A 602 -10.11 2.66 12.36
CA THR A 602 -9.63 4.04 12.29
C THR A 602 -9.43 4.67 13.67
N ASP A 603 -10.33 4.42 14.64
CA ASP A 603 -10.18 4.92 16.01
C ASP A 603 -8.94 4.35 16.69
N ILE A 604 -8.66 3.05 16.54
CA ILE A 604 -7.47 2.42 17.11
C ILE A 604 -6.20 3.00 16.49
N PHE A 605 -6.19 3.22 15.17
CA PHE A 605 -5.06 3.82 14.46
C PHE A 605 -4.84 5.30 14.78
N SER A 606 -5.91 6.01 15.10
CA SER A 606 -5.89 7.44 15.41
C SER A 606 -5.55 7.70 16.88
N TYR A 607 -5.95 6.80 17.78
CA TYR A 607 -5.92 6.99 19.23
C TYR A 607 -5.23 5.82 19.93
N ARG A 608 -3.99 5.53 19.52
CA ARG A 608 -3.30 4.25 19.77
C ARG A 608 -3.15 3.81 21.23
N ALA A 609 -3.11 4.74 22.19
CA ALA A 609 -2.99 4.39 23.60
C ALA A 609 -4.31 3.83 24.13
N LEU A 610 -4.26 2.81 25.00
CA LEU A 610 -5.46 2.16 25.56
C LEU A 610 -6.48 3.17 26.09
N LYS A 611 -6.01 4.21 26.80
CA LYS A 611 -6.86 5.29 27.35
C LYS A 611 -7.58 6.10 26.28
N ASP A 612 -6.96 6.31 25.12
CA ASP A 612 -7.49 7.16 24.07
C ASP A 612 -8.45 6.36 23.17
N VAL A 613 -8.14 5.09 22.88
CA VAL A 613 -9.12 4.15 22.29
C VAL A 613 -10.35 4.02 23.18
N ALA A 614 -10.16 3.84 24.49
CA ALA A 614 -11.27 3.68 25.43
C ALA A 614 -12.15 4.94 25.56
N ARG A 615 -11.65 6.14 25.21
CA ARG A 615 -12.46 7.37 25.16
C ARG A 615 -13.31 7.47 23.91
N ARG A 616 -12.91 6.80 22.82
CA ARG A 616 -13.68 6.75 21.56
C ARG A 616 -14.73 5.66 21.57
N ALA A 617 -14.43 4.56 22.24
CA ALA A 617 -15.42 3.52 22.48
C ALA A 617 -16.61 4.06 23.27
N HIS A 618 -17.81 3.83 22.77
CA HIS A 618 -19.06 4.17 23.43
C HIS A 618 -20.02 2.99 23.33
N HIS A 619 -20.99 2.91 24.23
CA HIS A 619 -22.03 1.89 24.16
C HIS A 619 -23.04 2.28 23.08
N SER A 620 -23.47 1.29 22.27
CA SER A 620 -24.59 1.43 21.34
C SER A 620 -25.90 1.79 22.06
#